data_AF-A0A4C1X3C8-F1
#
_entry.id   AF-A0A4C1X3C8-F1
#
_cell.length_a   1.000
_cell.length_b   1.000
_cell.length_c   1.000
_cell.angle_alpha   90.00
_cell.angle_beta   90.00
_cell.angle_gamma   90.00
#
_symmetry.space_group_name_H-M   'P 1'
#
loop_
_entity.id
_entity.type
_entity.pdbx_description
1 polymer ?
#
loop_
_entity_poly.entity_id
_entity_poly.type
_entity_poly.pdbx_seq_one_letter_code
_entity_poly.pdbx_strand_id
1 'polypeptide(L)'
;MSTYYPDHPSNTPSTLDSAVIKGVTLNVSSIETLYCLDSDHLPVLLKMGTAAGGSPRPTIKITNWNGVSAALEEIDTLSLNSIPDDMNKTDEIDSVIGALTNHARTVVGNNVREVPAFSNHRKYPADVLESLKEKHSFAPRKRISYCRV
;
A
#
# COMPACT_ATOMS: atom_id res chain seq x y z
N MET A 1 9.92 2.04 12.32
CA MET A 1 11.08 2.83 12.79
C MET A 1 10.88 4.24 12.25
N SER A 2 10.40 5.18 13.07
CA SER A 2 10.09 6.55 12.62
C SER A 2 11.39 7.34 12.52
N THR A 3 11.72 7.86 11.34
CA THR A 3 12.95 8.63 11.08
C THR A 3 12.79 10.13 11.30
N TYR A 4 11.63 10.60 11.79
CA TYR A 4 11.32 12.02 11.84
C TYR A 4 10.52 12.41 13.09
N TYR A 5 11.13 13.26 13.91
CA TYR A 5 10.46 13.97 15.01
C TYR A 5 10.11 15.39 14.55
N PRO A 6 8.83 15.76 14.45
CA PRO A 6 8.42 17.06 13.88
C PRO A 6 8.92 18.28 14.67
N ASP A 7 9.20 18.13 15.96
CA ASP A 7 9.55 19.24 16.86
C ASP A 7 11.06 19.49 17.01
N HIS A 8 11.91 18.78 16.27
CA HIS A 8 13.35 19.01 16.36
C HIS A 8 13.74 20.29 15.59
N PRO A 9 14.37 21.30 16.23
CA PRO A 9 14.61 22.63 15.63
C PRO A 9 15.58 22.62 14.43
N SER A 10 16.27 21.51 14.19
CA SER A 10 17.14 21.33 13.00
C SER A 10 16.38 20.86 11.76
N ASN A 11 15.11 20.45 11.89
CA ASN A 11 14.35 19.89 10.79
C ASN A 11 13.86 21.03 9.89
N THR A 12 14.24 20.96 8.62
CA THR A 12 13.87 21.96 7.61
C THR A 12 13.09 21.28 6.48
N PRO A 13 12.08 21.96 5.90
CA PRO A 13 11.32 21.38 4.79
C PRO A 13 12.22 21.04 3.59
N SER A 14 12.09 19.81 3.09
CA SER A 14 12.85 19.31 1.94
C SER A 14 11.93 18.69 0.88
N THR A 15 12.41 18.62 -0.36
CA THR A 15 11.74 17.92 -1.47
C THR A 15 12.42 16.57 -1.63
N LEU A 16 11.93 15.56 -0.90
CA LEU A 16 12.50 14.21 -0.91
C LEU A 16 11.85 13.33 -1.98
N ASP A 17 10.55 13.49 -2.21
CA ASP A 17 9.81 12.75 -3.22
C ASP A 17 10.01 13.38 -4.60
N SER A 18 10.71 12.67 -5.49
CA SER A 18 10.95 13.11 -6.87
C SER A 18 10.75 11.97 -7.86
N ALA A 19 10.23 12.31 -9.04
CA ALA A 19 10.11 11.39 -10.18
C ALA A 19 10.74 12.06 -11.40
N VAL A 20 11.67 11.37 -12.05
CA VAL A 20 12.32 11.83 -13.29
C VAL A 20 11.90 10.94 -14.43
N ILE A 21 11.42 11.55 -15.51
CA ILE A 21 10.91 10.86 -16.68
C ILE A 21 11.61 11.41 -17.91
N LYS A 22 12.18 10.52 -18.73
CA LYS A 22 12.91 10.88 -19.95
C LYS A 22 12.53 9.91 -21.07
N GLY A 23 12.34 10.42 -22.28
CA GLY A 23 12.19 9.59 -23.48
C GLY A 23 10.85 8.85 -23.61
N VAL A 24 9.78 9.35 -22.98
CA VAL A 24 8.42 8.77 -23.11
C VAL A 24 7.43 9.82 -23.62
N THR A 25 6.49 9.39 -24.47
CA THR A 25 5.38 10.23 -24.97
C THR A 25 4.17 10.07 -24.05
N LEU A 26 4.30 10.54 -22.81
CA LEU A 26 3.21 10.56 -21.84
C LEU A 26 2.76 11.99 -21.60
N ASN A 27 1.46 12.20 -21.49
CA ASN A 27 0.91 13.47 -21.04
C ASN A 27 0.71 13.43 -19.52
N VAL A 28 1.23 14.42 -18.80
CA VAL A 28 0.96 14.61 -17.37
C VAL A 28 -0.37 15.34 -17.23
N SER A 29 -1.37 14.67 -16.67
CA SER A 29 -2.71 15.25 -16.49
C SER A 29 -2.89 15.95 -15.16
N SER A 30 -2.28 15.46 -14.08
CA SER A 30 -2.27 16.15 -12.78
C SER A 30 -1.09 15.74 -11.90
N ILE A 31 -0.76 16.62 -10.95
CA ILE A 31 0.14 16.37 -9.83
C ILE A 31 -0.67 16.66 -8.57
N GLU A 32 -0.86 15.65 -7.73
CA GLU A 32 -1.69 15.73 -6.52
C GLU A 32 -0.87 15.30 -5.30
N THR A 33 -0.92 16.06 -4.22
CA THR A 33 -0.37 15.60 -2.94
C THR A 33 -1.38 14.69 -2.25
N LEU A 34 -0.96 13.49 -1.89
CA LEU A 34 -1.75 12.55 -1.10
C LEU A 34 -1.53 12.83 0.38
N TYR A 35 -2.63 12.95 1.12
CA TYR A 35 -2.60 13.08 2.57
C TYR A 35 -2.63 11.68 3.17
N CYS A 36 -1.52 11.26 3.78
CA CYS A 36 -1.40 9.99 4.48
C CYS A 36 -1.01 10.28 5.93
N LEU A 37 -1.72 9.67 6.88
CA LEU A 37 -1.44 9.83 8.31
C LEU A 37 -0.35 8.87 8.80
N ASP A 38 0.00 7.88 7.99
CA ASP A 38 0.94 6.82 8.36
C ASP A 38 2.41 7.20 8.07
N SER A 39 2.65 8.40 7.52
CA SER A 39 3.98 8.92 7.23
C SER A 39 4.10 10.42 7.56
N ASP A 40 5.32 10.82 7.91
CA ASP A 40 5.81 12.19 8.02
C ASP A 40 6.08 12.85 6.66
N HIS A 41 6.16 12.07 5.58
CA HIS A 41 6.25 12.56 4.21
C HIS A 41 4.86 12.77 3.59
N LEU A 42 4.78 13.65 2.59
CA LEU A 42 3.55 13.93 1.86
C LEU A 42 3.65 13.35 0.44
N PRO A 43 3.25 12.08 0.23
CA PRO A 43 3.45 11.41 -1.05
C PRO A 43 2.80 12.20 -2.19
N VAL A 44 3.49 12.30 -3.32
CA VAL A 44 3.01 12.99 -4.52
C VAL A 44 2.55 11.98 -5.56
N LEU A 45 1.31 12.11 -6.02
CA LEU A 45 0.72 11.32 -7.10
C LEU A 45 0.86 12.09 -8.42
N LEU A 46 1.57 11.50 -9.38
CA LEU A 46 1.67 11.97 -10.75
C LEU A 46 0.72 11.17 -11.64
N LYS A 47 -0.34 11.81 -12.17
CA LYS A 47 -1.27 11.17 -13.12
C LYS A 47 -0.75 11.39 -14.55
N MET A 48 -0.55 10.29 -15.28
CA MET A 48 -0.07 10.29 -16.65
C MET A 48 -0.90 9.38 -17.54
N GLY A 49 -1.02 9.71 -18.82
CA GLY A 49 -1.76 8.91 -19.80
C GLY A 49 -1.25 9.04 -21.23
N THR A 50 -1.60 8.05 -22.05
CA THR A 50 -1.40 8.06 -23.51
C THR A 50 -2.54 8.85 -24.17
N ALA A 51 -2.27 9.50 -25.31
CA ALA A 51 -3.28 10.27 -26.06
C ALA A 51 -4.43 9.41 -26.64
N ALA A 52 -4.27 8.08 -26.66
CA ALA A 52 -5.31 7.14 -27.07
C ALA A 52 -6.18 6.78 -25.85
N GLY A 53 -7.39 7.36 -25.80
CA GLY A 53 -8.32 7.33 -24.66
C GLY A 53 -8.93 5.97 -24.32
N GLY A 54 -8.10 5.02 -23.92
CA GLY A 54 -8.50 3.68 -23.47
C GLY A 54 -7.55 3.15 -22.40
N SER A 55 -7.34 3.89 -21.30
CA SER A 55 -6.63 3.31 -20.16
C SER A 55 -7.53 2.22 -19.56
N PRO A 56 -7.01 0.99 -19.35
CA PRO A 56 -7.71 -0.01 -18.55
C PRO A 56 -8.08 0.63 -17.22
N ARG A 57 -9.32 0.42 -16.77
CA ARG A 57 -9.71 0.87 -15.43
C ARG A 57 -8.77 0.16 -14.46
N PRO A 58 -7.99 0.88 -13.64
CA PRO A 58 -7.11 0.24 -12.69
C PRO A 58 -7.96 -0.68 -11.80
N THR A 59 -7.48 -1.88 -11.52
CA THR A 59 -8.09 -2.83 -10.58
C THR A 59 -7.15 -3.00 -9.40
N ILE A 60 -7.70 -3.13 -8.20
CA ILE A 60 -6.94 -3.49 -7.00
C ILE A 60 -7.39 -4.85 -6.51
N LYS A 61 -6.43 -5.61 -5.98
CA LYS A 61 -6.70 -6.87 -5.28
C LYS A 61 -6.95 -6.55 -3.81
N ILE A 62 -8.16 -6.84 -3.33
CA ILE A 62 -8.51 -6.73 -1.91
C ILE A 62 -8.70 -8.14 -1.37
N THR A 63 -7.98 -8.47 -0.31
CA THR A 63 -8.15 -9.73 0.42
C THR A 63 -9.20 -9.54 1.51
N ASN A 64 -10.20 -10.43 1.55
CA ASN A 64 -11.14 -10.50 2.68
C ASN A 64 -10.46 -11.16 3.89
N TRP A 65 -9.81 -10.36 4.72
CA TRP A 65 -9.10 -10.86 5.90
C TRP A 65 -9.99 -11.59 6.90
N ASN A 66 -11.25 -11.20 7.05
CA ASN A 66 -12.18 -11.91 7.94
C ASN A 66 -12.48 -13.33 7.43
N GLY A 67 -12.59 -13.51 6.11
CA GLY A 67 -12.73 -14.82 5.48
C GLY A 67 -11.45 -15.66 5.57
N VAL A 68 -10.28 -15.03 5.46
CA VAL A 68 -8.99 -15.69 5.68
C VAL A 68 -8.87 -16.19 7.12
N SER A 69 -9.22 -15.37 8.12
CA SER A 69 -9.17 -15.75 9.53
C SER A 69 -10.10 -16.92 9.84
N ALA A 70 -11.35 -16.88 9.40
CA ALA A 70 -12.31 -17.97 9.62
C ALA A 70 -11.85 -19.29 8.96
N ALA A 71 -11.36 -19.21 7.73
CA ALA A 71 -10.86 -20.39 7.01
C ALA A 71 -9.58 -20.97 7.63
N LEU A 72 -8.72 -20.15 8.24
CA LEU A 72 -7.54 -20.63 8.96
C LEU A 72 -7.91 -21.25 10.32
N GLU A 73 -8.89 -20.67 11.04
CA GLU A 73 -9.35 -21.18 12.34
C GLU A 73 -9.98 -22.58 12.23
N GLU A 74 -10.76 -22.84 11.18
CA GLU A 74 -11.30 -24.18 10.90
C GLU A 74 -10.18 -25.22 10.71
N ILE A 75 -9.03 -24.79 10.21
CA ILE A 75 -7.92 -25.66 9.83
C ILE A 75 -6.94 -25.89 10.98
N ASP A 76 -6.78 -24.93 11.88
CA ASP A 76 -6.06 -25.15 13.15
C ASP A 76 -6.68 -26.31 13.93
N THR A 77 -8.00 -26.52 13.80
CA THR A 77 -8.69 -27.67 14.44
C THR A 77 -8.54 -29.00 13.70
N LEU A 78 -8.11 -29.03 12.44
CA LEU A 78 -8.14 -30.25 11.61
C LEU A 78 -6.75 -30.68 11.11
N SER A 79 -5.88 -29.72 10.80
CA SER A 79 -4.53 -29.94 10.28
C SER A 79 -3.48 -30.08 11.38
N LEU A 80 -3.67 -29.47 12.55
CA LEU A 80 -2.71 -29.61 13.67
C LEU A 80 -2.91 -30.91 14.45
N ASN A 81 -4.12 -31.49 14.41
CA ASN A 81 -4.44 -32.76 15.08
C ASN A 81 -3.90 -33.99 14.34
N SER A 82 -3.36 -33.83 13.14
CA SER A 82 -2.74 -34.89 12.34
C SER A 82 -1.21 -34.83 12.35
N ILE A 83 -0.63 -33.87 13.07
CA ILE A 83 0.82 -33.78 13.27
C ILE A 83 1.22 -34.81 14.33
N PRO A 84 2.15 -35.74 14.03
CA PRO A 84 2.63 -36.68 15.02
C PRO A 84 3.42 -35.95 16.11
N ASP A 85 3.20 -36.32 17.38
CA ASP A 85 3.88 -35.74 18.55
C ASP A 85 5.42 -35.87 18.50
N ASP A 86 5.95 -36.76 17.66
CA ASP A 86 7.39 -37.02 17.48
C ASP A 86 7.83 -36.78 16.02
N MET A 87 8.00 -35.51 15.64
CA MET A 87 8.59 -35.10 14.35
C MET A 87 10.12 -34.97 14.45
N ASN A 88 10.84 -36.10 14.37
CA ASN A 88 12.30 -36.12 14.46
C ASN A 88 13.02 -36.18 13.09
N LYS A 89 12.29 -36.27 11.98
CA LYS A 89 12.88 -36.34 10.62
C LYS A 89 12.76 -35.00 9.90
N THR A 90 13.88 -34.48 9.40
CA THR A 90 13.93 -33.20 8.68
C THR A 90 13.02 -33.17 7.44
N ASP A 91 12.95 -34.27 6.68
CA ASP A 91 12.11 -34.36 5.48
C ASP A 91 10.60 -34.21 5.80
N GLU A 92 10.18 -34.65 7.00
CA GLU A 92 8.80 -34.56 7.47
C GLU A 92 8.46 -33.12 7.88
N ILE A 93 9.41 -32.43 8.53
CA ILE A 93 9.32 -31.00 8.86
C ILE A 93 9.15 -30.18 7.58
N ASP A 94 10.02 -30.39 6.59
CA ASP A 94 9.98 -29.66 5.33
C ASP A 94 8.68 -29.92 4.56
N SER A 95 8.18 -31.16 4.59
CA SER A 95 6.90 -31.53 4.00
C SER A 95 5.71 -30.81 4.66
N VAL A 96 5.66 -30.77 6.00
CA VAL A 96 4.59 -30.09 6.76
C VAL A 96 4.62 -28.57 6.53
N ILE A 97 5.81 -27.95 6.54
CA ILE A 97 5.98 -26.52 6.23
C ILE A 97 5.51 -26.21 4.81
N GLY A 98 5.88 -27.06 3.84
CA GLY A 98 5.46 -26.93 2.45
C GLY A 98 3.94 -27.01 2.31
N ALA A 99 3.31 -27.99 2.97
CA ALA A 99 1.86 -28.17 2.98
C ALA A 99 1.15 -26.94 3.59
N LEU A 100 1.58 -26.48 4.76
CA LEU A 100 0.99 -25.31 5.44
C LEU A 100 1.13 -24.04 4.60
N THR A 101 2.31 -23.83 4.00
CA THR A 101 2.57 -22.66 3.15
C THR A 101 1.68 -22.65 1.90
N ASN A 102 1.55 -23.78 1.22
CA ASN A 102 0.68 -23.92 0.05
C ASN A 102 -0.79 -23.73 0.42
N HIS A 103 -1.17 -24.20 1.60
CA HIS A 103 -2.51 -24.04 2.12
C HIS A 103 -2.83 -22.57 2.41
N ALA A 104 -2.00 -21.87 3.18
CA ALA A 104 -2.17 -20.44 3.49
C ALA A 104 -2.23 -19.60 2.21
N ARG A 105 -1.38 -19.90 1.22
CA ARG A 105 -1.43 -19.28 -0.10
C ARG A 105 -2.78 -19.49 -0.80
N THR A 106 -3.33 -20.70 -0.72
CA THR A 106 -4.62 -21.05 -1.32
C THR A 106 -5.77 -20.31 -0.63
N VAL A 107 -5.80 -20.27 0.70
CA VAL A 107 -6.81 -19.53 1.47
C VAL A 107 -6.77 -18.04 1.15
N VAL A 108 -5.59 -17.44 1.15
CA VAL A 108 -5.41 -16.03 0.78
C VAL A 108 -5.88 -15.81 -0.65
N GLY A 109 -5.47 -16.66 -1.60
CA GLY A 109 -5.86 -16.57 -3.00
C GLY A 109 -7.37 -16.64 -3.22
N ASN A 110 -8.07 -17.56 -2.55
CA ASN A 110 -9.52 -17.73 -2.64
C ASN A 110 -10.31 -16.57 -2.02
N ASN A 111 -9.67 -15.83 -1.10
CA ASN A 111 -10.25 -14.64 -0.47
C ASN A 111 -9.84 -13.33 -1.14
N VAL A 112 -9.07 -13.38 -2.22
CA VAL A 112 -8.73 -12.20 -3.02
C VAL A 112 -9.88 -11.93 -4.00
N ARG A 113 -10.35 -10.69 -3.98
CA ARG A 113 -11.29 -10.18 -4.98
C ARG A 113 -10.64 -9.03 -5.73
N GLU A 114 -10.77 -9.05 -7.05
CA GLU A 114 -10.48 -7.89 -7.88
C GLU A 114 -11.67 -6.95 -7.85
N VAL A 115 -11.42 -5.71 -7.44
CA VAL A 115 -12.40 -4.63 -7.52
C VAL A 115 -11.85 -3.54 -8.41
N PRO A 116 -12.73 -2.80 -9.12
CA PRO A 116 -12.32 -1.57 -9.76
C PRO A 116 -11.59 -0.73 -8.71
N ALA A 117 -10.38 -0.28 -9.03
CA ALA A 117 -9.69 0.69 -8.23
C ALA A 117 -10.61 1.90 -8.20
N PHE A 118 -11.28 2.09 -7.07
CA PHE A 118 -12.07 3.27 -6.85
C PHE A 118 -11.11 4.45 -7.01
N SER A 119 -11.32 5.28 -8.05
CA SER A 119 -10.73 6.62 -8.09
C SER A 119 -11.37 7.54 -7.03
N ASN A 120 -12.12 6.97 -6.08
CA ASN A 120 -12.54 7.64 -4.89
C ASN A 120 -11.34 7.59 -3.96
N HIS A 121 -10.43 8.55 -4.15
CA HIS A 121 -9.82 9.23 -3.03
C HIS A 121 -10.87 9.22 -1.91
N ARG A 122 -10.68 8.42 -0.85
CA ARG A 122 -11.49 8.55 0.36
C ARG A 122 -11.29 10.00 0.75
N LYS A 123 -12.25 10.86 0.40
CA LYS A 123 -12.25 12.23 0.86
C LYS A 123 -12.42 12.07 2.35
N TYR A 124 -11.35 12.29 3.09
CA TYR A 124 -11.45 12.46 4.52
C TYR A 124 -12.58 13.47 4.78
N PRO A 125 -13.35 13.29 5.85
CA PRO A 125 -14.33 14.29 6.24
C PRO A 125 -13.61 15.64 6.39
N ALA A 126 -14.36 16.73 6.16
CA ALA A 126 -13.77 18.05 5.94
C ALA A 126 -12.88 18.52 7.10
N ASP A 127 -13.25 18.15 8.31
CA ASP A 127 -12.52 18.33 9.57
C ASP A 127 -11.13 17.66 9.55
N VAL A 128 -11.05 16.39 9.14
CA VAL A 128 -9.77 15.67 9.06
C VAL A 128 -8.89 16.26 7.97
N LEU A 129 -9.47 16.67 6.82
CA LEU A 129 -8.72 17.38 5.78
C LEU A 129 -8.20 18.74 6.26
N GLU A 130 -8.97 19.44 7.07
CA GLU A 130 -8.61 20.73 7.64
C GLU A 130 -7.48 20.58 8.66
N SER A 131 -7.57 19.61 9.58
CA SER A 131 -6.49 19.28 10.52
C SER A 131 -5.19 18.86 9.82
N LEU A 132 -5.30 18.10 8.72
CA LEU A 132 -4.14 17.77 7.88
C LEU A 132 -3.54 19.02 7.23
N LYS A 133 -4.37 19.89 6.65
CA LYS A 133 -3.89 21.15 6.04
C LYS A 133 -3.23 22.06 7.06
N GLU A 134 -3.80 22.18 8.26
CA GLU A 134 -3.27 22.95 9.37
C GLU A 134 -1.92 22.39 9.83
N LYS A 135 -1.82 21.09 10.13
CA LYS A 135 -0.54 20.45 10.47
C LYS A 135 0.54 20.70 9.41
N HIS A 136 0.17 20.65 8.14
CA HIS A 136 1.10 20.84 7.02
C HIS A 136 1.22 22.29 6.52
N SER A 137 0.60 23.29 7.18
CA SER A 137 0.77 24.73 6.89
C SER A 137 1.81 25.40 7.80
N PHE A 138 2.10 24.80 8.97
CA PHE A 138 3.16 25.24 9.89
C PHE A 138 4.59 25.07 9.34
N ALA A 139 4.77 24.43 8.18
CA ALA A 139 6.07 24.25 7.52
C ALA A 139 6.14 25.02 6.18
N PRO A 140 7.13 25.92 5.97
CA PRO A 140 7.28 26.62 4.69
C PRO A 140 7.60 25.64 3.56
N ARG A 141 6.64 25.42 2.65
CA ARG A 141 6.82 24.48 1.53
C ARG A 141 7.62 25.13 0.40
N LYS A 142 8.64 24.44 -0.12
CA LYS A 142 9.24 24.77 -1.42
C LYS A 142 8.20 24.51 -2.52
N ARG A 143 8.07 25.42 -3.49
CA ARG A 143 7.16 25.25 -4.63
C ARG A 143 7.50 23.97 -5.38
N ILE A 144 6.51 23.11 -5.59
CA ILE A 144 6.59 22.02 -6.56
C ILE A 144 6.70 22.70 -7.93
N SER A 145 7.82 22.50 -8.61
CA SER A 145 8.04 22.97 -9.97
C SER A 145 8.25 21.76 -10.87
N TYR A 146 7.68 21.81 -12.06
CA TYR A 146 8.01 20.87 -13.14
C TYR A 146 8.74 21.65 -14.21
N CYS A 147 9.88 21.15 -14.66
CA CYS A 147 10.57 21.65 -15.83
C CYS A 147 10.46 20.59 -16.93
N ARG A 148 9.98 21.00 -18.10
CA ARG A 148 10.11 20.21 -19.31
C ARG A 148 11.54 20.41 -19.81
N VAL A 149 12.35 19.35 -19.76
CA VAL A 149 13.71 19.35 -20.32
C VAL A 149 13.65 19.05 -21.81
#